data_AF-A0A969BI68-F1
#
_entry.id   AF-A0A969BI68-F1
#
_cell.length_a   1.000
_cell.length_b   1.000
_cell.length_c   1.000
_cell.angle_alpha   90.00
_cell.angle_beta   90.00
_cell.angle_gamma   90.00
#
_symmetry.space_group_name_H-M   'P 1'
#
loop_
_entity.id
_entity.type
_entity.pdbx_description
1 polymer ?
#
loop_
_entity_poly.entity_id
_entity_poly.type
_entity_poly.pdbx_seq_one_letter_code
_entity_poly.pdbx_strand_id
1 'polypeptide(L)' 'MTISCKAIIFDCDGVIFDSNALKTAAFREVLAAYPQEVVDKFIVYHQKTGGISRYVKLRAFFTEFLQTSVDEENYKTS' A
#
# COMPACT_ATOMS: atom_id res chain seq x y z
N MET A 1 -6.56 -25.83 -26.80
CA MET A 1 -5.19 -25.29 -26.77
C MET A 1 -4.49 -25.96 -25.59
N THR A 2 -3.48 -26.78 -25.82
CA THR A 2 -2.84 -27.58 -24.77
C THR A 2 -1.52 -26.93 -24.38
N ILE A 3 -1.37 -26.56 -23.11
CA ILE A 3 -0.12 -26.00 -22.59
C ILE A 3 0.72 -27.19 -22.08
N SER A 4 1.83 -27.48 -22.77
CA SER A 4 2.78 -28.51 -22.35
C SER A 4 3.82 -27.90 -21.40
N CYS A 5 3.67 -28.11 -20.10
CA CYS A 5 4.61 -27.66 -19.07
C CYS A 5 5.08 -28.83 -18.20
N LYS A 6 6.37 -28.84 -17.84
CA LYS A 6 6.95 -29.87 -16.93
C LYS A 6 6.66 -29.59 -15.45
N ALA A 7 6.46 -28.32 -15.09
CA ALA A 7 6.11 -27.89 -13.74
C ALA A 7 5.34 -26.56 -13.80
N ILE A 8 4.46 -26.34 -12.83
CA ILE A 8 3.75 -25.08 -12.59
C ILE A 8 4.03 -24.68 -11.14
N ILE A 9 4.41 -23.44 -10.92
CA ILE A 9 4.66 -22.88 -9.58
C ILE A 9 3.60 -21.81 -9.34
N PHE A 10 2.89 -21.92 -8.23
CA PHE A 10 1.90 -20.95 -7.78
C PHE A 10 2.45 -20.16 -6.61
N ASP A 11 2.26 -18.84 -6.64
CA ASP A 11 2.37 -18.03 -5.44
C ASP A 11 1.13 -18.25 -4.55
N CYS A 12 1.22 -17.90 -3.27
CA CYS A 12 0.09 -18.02 -2.36
C CYS A 12 -0.85 -16.83 -2.50
N ASP A 13 -0.31 -15.62 -2.37
CA ASP A 13 -1.08 -14.40 -2.23
C ASP A 13 -1.62 -13.88 -3.57
N GLY A 14 -2.93 -13.61 -3.63
CA GLY A 14 -3.60 -13.14 -4.85
C GLY A 14 -3.64 -14.19 -5.98
N VAL A 15 -3.20 -15.43 -5.72
CA VAL A 15 -3.17 -16.56 -6.65
C VAL A 15 -3.92 -17.75 -6.07
N ILE A 16 -3.45 -18.32 -4.95
CA ILE A 16 -4.18 -19.39 -4.22
C ILE A 16 -5.22 -18.76 -3.29
N PHE A 17 -4.87 -17.67 -2.61
CA PHE A 17 -5.75 -16.94 -1.71
C PHE A 17 -6.14 -15.59 -2.29
N ASP A 18 -7.42 -15.18 -2.13
CA ASP A 18 -7.85 -13.81 -2.41
C ASP A 18 -7.45 -12.86 -1.26
N SER A 19 -6.14 -12.69 -1.08
CA SER A 19 -5.58 -11.88 0.01
C SER A 19 -5.42 -10.39 -0.35
N ASN A 20 -5.73 -9.99 -1.60
CA ASN A 20 -5.53 -8.62 -2.07
C ASN A 20 -6.47 -7.62 -1.37
N ALA A 21 -7.74 -7.99 -1.20
CA ALA A 21 -8.71 -7.18 -0.47
C ALA A 21 -8.32 -7.05 1.01
N LEU A 22 -7.90 -8.16 1.64
CA LEU A 22 -7.45 -8.18 3.04
C LEU A 22 -6.22 -7.29 3.26
N LYS A 23 -5.23 -7.33 2.36
CA LYS A 23 -4.05 -6.47 2.42
C LYS A 23 -4.42 -4.99 2.30
N THR A 24 -5.35 -4.68 1.40
CA THR A 24 -5.86 -3.30 1.25
C THR A 24 -6.53 -2.81 2.54
N ALA A 25 -7.38 -3.64 3.16
CA ALA A 25 -8.02 -3.33 4.43
C ALA A 25 -7.00 -3.12 5.56
N ALA A 26 -5.99 -3.99 5.65
CA ALA A 26 -4.93 -3.88 6.65
C ALA A 26 -4.12 -2.58 6.49
N PHE A 27 -3.81 -2.16 5.26
CA PHE A 27 -3.14 -0.87 5.04
C PHE A 27 -4.02 0.33 5.45
N ARG A 28 -5.34 0.27 5.19
CA ARG A 28 -6.26 1.31 5.65
C ARG A 28 -6.31 1.39 7.18
N GLU A 29 -6.35 0.24 7.84
CA GLU A 29 -6.40 0.15 9.31
C GLU A 29 -5.11 0.68 9.95
N VAL A 30 -3.95 0.21 9.50
CA VAL A 30 -2.64 0.64 10.03
C VAL A 30 -2.40 2.14 9.84
N LEU A 31 -2.95 2.73 8.78
CA LEU A 31 -2.76 4.14 8.46
C LEU A 31 -3.96 5.02 8.85
N ALA A 32 -4.91 4.50 9.62
CA ALA A 32 -6.16 5.21 9.96
C ALA A 32 -5.95 6.53 10.74
N ALA A 33 -4.78 6.72 11.37
CA ALA A 33 -4.43 7.94 12.09
C ALA A 33 -3.93 9.09 11.19
N TYR A 34 -3.74 8.86 9.88
CA TYR A 34 -3.27 9.86 8.91
C TYR A 34 -4.44 10.47 8.12
N PRO A 35 -4.25 11.63 7.46
CA PRO A 35 -5.31 12.27 6.68
C PRO A 35 -5.92 11.30 5.65
N GLN A 36 -7.25 11.19 5.67
CA GLN A 36 -7.97 10.21 4.86
C GLN A 36 -7.65 10.33 3.37
N GLU A 37 -7.55 11.55 2.84
CA GLU A 37 -7.22 11.80 1.43
C GLU A 37 -5.83 11.26 1.04
N VAL A 38 -4.86 11.34 1.95
CA VAL A 38 -3.51 10.80 1.77
C VAL A 38 -3.57 9.27 1.74
N VAL A 39 -4.29 8.67 2.70
CA VAL A 39 -4.48 7.22 2.77
C VAL A 39 -5.17 6.71 1.50
N ASP A 40 -6.21 7.38 1.02
CA ASP A 40 -6.93 6.99 -0.20
C ASP A 40 -6.03 7.02 -1.44
N LYS A 41 -5.21 8.08 -1.60
CA LYS A 41 -4.21 8.15 -2.68
C LYS A 41 -3.19 7.01 -2.58
N PHE A 42 -2.72 6.71 -1.37
CA PHE A 42 -1.80 5.60 -1.14
C PHE A 42 -2.44 4.24 -1.43
N ILE A 43 -3.72 4.02 -1.10
CA ILE A 43 -4.41 2.77 -1.40
C ILE A 43 -4.51 2.53 -2.92
N VAL A 44 -4.81 3.59 -3.70
CA VAL A 44 -4.79 3.50 -5.16
C VAL A 44 -3.40 3.09 -5.68
N TYR A 45 -2.33 3.67 -5.12
CA TYR A 45 -0.96 3.27 -5.43
C TYR A 45 -0.67 1.82 -5.03
N HIS A 46 -1.07 1.40 -3.83
CA HIS A 46 -0.88 0.04 -3.33
C HIS A 46 -1.50 -1.01 -4.25
N GLN A 47 -2.72 -0.77 -4.72
CA GLN A 47 -3.47 -1.66 -5.62
C GLN A 47 -2.83 -1.76 -7.01
N LYS A 48 -2.26 -0.65 -7.53
CA LYS A 48 -1.55 -0.64 -8.82
C LYS A 48 -0.17 -1.29 -8.77
N THR A 49 0.42 -1.42 -7.58
CA THR A 49 1.81 -1.90 -7.38
C THR A 49 1.87 -3.24 -6.65
N GLY A 50 1.02 -4.19 -7.04
CA GLY A 50 1.07 -5.57 -6.52
C GLY A 50 2.49 -6.17 -6.60
N GLY A 51 2.86 -7.01 -5.63
CA GLY A 51 4.17 -7.68 -5.58
C GLY A 51 5.35 -6.85 -5.04
N ILE A 52 5.21 -5.53 -4.86
CA ILE A 52 6.25 -4.71 -4.22
C ILE A 52 6.28 -4.93 -2.69
N SER A 53 7.48 -4.96 -2.12
CA SER A 53 7.70 -5.06 -0.67
C SER A 53 6.93 -4.01 0.12
N ARG A 54 6.31 -4.45 1.23
CA ARG A 54 5.58 -3.57 2.17
C ARG A 54 6.46 -2.44 2.71
N TYR A 55 7.75 -2.68 2.93
CA TYR A 55 8.69 -1.65 3.39
C TYR A 55 8.86 -0.51 2.38
N VAL A 56 8.90 -0.83 1.09
CA VAL A 56 8.98 0.18 0.02
C VAL A 56 7.68 0.99 -0.03
N LYS A 57 6.52 0.32 0.07
CA LYS A 57 5.22 1.00 0.11
C LYS A 57 5.10 1.94 1.30
N LEU A 58 5.48 1.49 2.51
CA LEU A 58 5.46 2.34 3.70
C LEU A 58 6.44 3.50 3.60
N ARG A 59 7.64 3.29 3.05
CA ARG A 59 8.57 4.38 2.76
C ARG A 59 7.92 5.42 1.85
N ALA A 60 7.39 4.98 0.70
CA ALA A 60 6.71 5.87 -0.25
C ALA A 60 5.56 6.63 0.43
N PHE A 61 4.75 5.95 1.27
CA PHE A 61 3.71 6.61 2.05
C PHE A 61 4.25 7.81 2.84
N PHE A 62 5.33 7.61 3.61
CA PHE A 62 5.90 8.67 4.45
C PHE A 62 6.66 9.75 3.68
N THR A 63 7.30 9.43 2.55
CA THR A 63 8.15 10.37 1.82
C THR A 63 7.45 11.09 0.67
N GLU A 64 6.45 10.45 0.06
CA GLU A 64 5.82 10.92 -1.18
C GLU A 64 4.33 11.26 -1.01
N PHE A 65 3.59 10.50 -0.18
CA PHE A 65 2.15 10.73 0.00
C PHE A 65 1.84 11.64 1.18
N LEU A 66 2.45 11.37 2.34
CA LEU A 66 2.15 12.10 3.56
C LEU A 66 2.64 13.53 3.50
N GLN A 67 3.76 13.78 2.78
CA GLN A 67 4.45 15.07 2.62
C GLN A 67 3.80 16.14 3.47
N THR A 68 4.13 16.12 4.78
CA THR A 68 3.52 17.00 5.75
C THR A 68 3.59 18.38 5.14
N SER A 69 2.45 19.03 4.84
CA SER A 69 2.49 20.47 4.75
C SER A 69 3.06 20.87 6.10
N VAL A 70 4.29 21.37 6.09
CA VAL A 70 4.78 22.10 7.25
C VAL A 70 3.83 23.27 7.28
N ASP A 71 2.77 23.15 8.09
CA ASP A 71 1.97 24.28 8.47
C ASP A 71 2.92 25.14 9.31
N GLU A 72 3.70 25.97 8.62
CA GLU A 72 4.62 26.98 9.18
C GLU A 72 3.90 27.92 10.17
N GLU A 73 2.57 27.84 10.24
CA GLU A 73 1.73 28.59 11.16
C GLU A 73 1.72 28.06 12.60
N ASN A 74 2.13 26.81 12.86
CA ASN A 74 2.14 26.23 14.22
C ASN A 74 3.53 26.16 14.88
N TYR A 75 4.60 26.66 14.25
CA TYR A 75 5.93 26.73 14.89
C TYR A 75 6.10 27.92 15.85
N LYS A 76 5.07 28.78 15.99
CA LYS A 76 5.03 29.76 17.08
C LYS A 76 4.02 29.35 18.14
N THR A 77 4.56 29.07 19.32
CA THR A 77 3.94 29.12 20.65
C THR A 77 3.62 27.76 21.30
N SER A 78 4.64 27.20 21.96
CA SER A 78 4.55 26.79 23.38
C SER A 78 5.95 26.75 23.98
#